data_AF-A0A3D5V012-F1
#
_entry.id   AF-A0A3D5V012-F1
#
_cell.length_a   1.000
_cell.length_b   1.000
_cell.length_c   1.000
_cell.angle_alpha   90.00
_cell.angle_beta   90.00
_cell.angle_gamma   90.00
#
_symmetry.space_group_name_H-M   'P 1'
#
loop_
_entity.id
_entity.type
_entity.pdbx_description
1 polymer ?
#
loop_
_entity_poly.entity_id
_entity_poly.type
_entity_poly.pdbx_seq_one_letter_code
_entity_poly.pdbx_strand_id
1 'polypeptide(L)'
;GRGDPMDQAIGRTTAWTRRGVKRLWTSTPGMDGECRITDYYVASDQRRYYVPCPECGIFQVLKFENLKAGKDGLAKGCFFQCASANGCVIEHNNKRDMVAKGVWLKTYKDDDGNNPAPPETLGADEIAAWRGRSSNGRQPGFHIWQAYSPFVDWETIYSKYLASRGKPLKEKDFSQQELGEAHVDRGEAPDHSKLLGAVLPYRLQTIPLGGLVLTMGADVQVNRLEWSVYAWGVALSYWLVDFGIIEGDPDTDGPWRALDSIRARKYEDTFGRAWGIEACG
;
A
#
# COMPACT_ATOMS: atom_id res chain seq x y z
N GLY A 1 -14.26 9.03 23.75
CA GLY A 1 -12.80 8.83 23.73
C GLY A 1 -12.09 10.18 23.68
N ARG A 2 -10.83 10.29 24.12
CA ARG A 2 -10.09 11.57 24.24
C ARG A 2 -9.55 12.15 22.91
N GLY A 3 -9.99 11.67 21.74
CA GLY A 3 -9.48 12.12 20.43
C GLY A 3 -8.16 11.45 20.03
N ASP A 4 -7.62 11.83 18.87
CA ASP A 4 -6.42 11.24 18.28
C ASP A 4 -5.13 11.54 19.10
N PRO A 5 -4.28 10.54 19.40
CA PRO A 5 -3.06 10.74 20.17
C PRO A 5 -2.05 11.72 19.55
N MET A 6 -1.98 11.79 18.22
CA MET A 6 -1.06 12.69 17.51
C MET A 6 -1.55 14.13 17.65
N ASP A 7 -2.84 14.37 17.44
CA ASP A 7 -3.44 15.70 17.62
C ASP A 7 -3.27 16.20 19.05
N GLN A 8 -3.40 15.32 20.05
CA GLN A 8 -3.09 15.67 21.43
C GLN A 8 -1.63 16.06 21.63
N ALA A 9 -0.68 15.31 21.06
CA ALA A 9 0.75 15.61 21.15
C ALA A 9 1.09 16.94 20.46
N ILE A 10 0.46 17.23 19.32
CA ILE A 10 0.56 18.53 18.63
C ILE A 10 -0.01 19.64 19.52
N GLY A 11 -1.23 19.47 20.04
CA GLY A 11 -1.90 20.44 20.91
C GLY A 11 -1.07 20.80 22.15
N ARG A 12 -0.45 19.81 22.80
CA ARG A 12 0.40 19.99 23.99
C ARG A 12 1.67 20.79 23.73
N THR A 13 2.09 20.90 22.47
CA THR A 13 3.34 21.58 22.11
C THR A 13 3.14 22.96 21.46
N THR A 14 1.88 23.39 21.29
CA THR A 14 1.51 24.70 20.70
C THR A 14 2.12 25.90 21.42
N ALA A 15 2.25 25.85 22.74
CA ALA A 15 2.89 26.90 23.54
C ALA A 15 4.37 27.14 23.16
N TRP A 16 5.01 26.17 22.51
CA TRP A 16 6.44 26.17 22.18
C TRP A 16 6.73 26.45 20.70
N THR A 17 5.70 26.69 19.89
CA THR A 17 5.87 26.90 18.44
C THR A 17 6.82 28.06 18.12
N ARG A 18 6.75 29.16 18.88
CA ARG A 18 7.65 30.31 18.72
C ARG A 18 9.09 30.06 19.22
N ARG A 19 9.32 28.99 19.98
CA ARG A 19 10.63 28.63 20.54
C ARG A 19 11.32 27.48 19.79
N GLY A 20 10.73 27.03 18.67
CA GLY A 20 11.28 25.94 17.87
C GLY A 20 10.93 24.55 18.41
N VAL A 21 9.63 24.22 18.40
CA VAL A 21 9.13 22.89 18.78
C VAL A 21 9.80 21.79 17.96
N LYS A 22 10.27 20.74 18.63
CA LYS A 22 10.78 19.52 17.98
C LYS A 22 9.82 18.37 18.29
N ARG A 23 9.37 17.69 17.24
CA ARG A 23 8.53 16.49 17.32
C ARG A 23 9.22 15.39 16.53
N LEU A 24 9.27 14.20 17.10
CA LEU A 24 9.84 13.03 16.47
C LEU A 24 8.72 12.00 16.29
N TRP A 25 8.48 11.63 15.03
CA TRP A 25 7.52 10.60 14.67
C TRP A 25 8.30 9.41 14.14
N THR A 26 8.14 8.26 14.79
CA THR A 26 8.84 7.02 14.44
C THR A 26 7.84 5.88 14.42
N SER A 27 7.78 5.16 13.31
CA SER A 27 6.96 3.97 13.17
C SER A 27 7.47 3.14 12.00
N THR A 28 7.04 1.89 11.92
CA THR A 28 7.23 1.05 10.73
C THR A 28 6.12 1.38 9.73
N PRO A 29 6.42 1.59 8.44
CA PRO A 29 5.39 1.80 7.43
C PRO A 29 4.38 0.64 7.39
N GLY A 30 3.12 1.02 7.25
CA GLY A 30 1.98 0.12 7.20
C GLY A 30 1.55 -0.15 5.77
N MET A 31 0.25 -0.07 5.52
CA MET A 31 -0.31 -0.12 4.17
C MET A 31 -0.06 1.21 3.45
N ASP A 32 0.28 1.14 2.17
CA ASP A 32 0.35 2.34 1.33
C ASP A 32 -1.02 3.03 1.25
N GLY A 33 -1.05 4.37 1.26
CA GLY A 33 -2.28 5.17 1.27
C GLY A 33 -3.03 5.25 2.62
N GLU A 34 -2.71 4.40 3.61
CA GLU A 34 -3.35 4.42 4.94
C GLU A 34 -2.37 4.76 6.08
N CYS A 35 -1.07 4.80 5.78
CA CYS A 35 -0.04 4.91 6.79
C CYS A 35 0.45 6.34 7.01
N ARG A 36 0.11 6.92 8.17
CA ARG A 36 0.52 8.28 8.56
C ARG A 36 2.04 8.52 8.55
N ILE A 37 2.86 7.52 8.92
CA ILE A 37 4.32 7.71 8.89
C ILE A 37 4.84 7.80 7.45
N THR A 38 4.20 7.07 6.52
CA THR A 38 4.45 7.18 5.09
C THR A 38 4.08 8.57 4.59
N ASP A 39 2.90 9.08 4.95
CA ASP A 39 2.47 10.44 4.57
C ASP A 39 3.44 11.52 5.08
N TYR A 40 3.87 11.40 6.35
CA TYR A 40 4.87 12.31 6.93
C TYR A 40 6.22 12.21 6.22
N TYR A 41 6.64 11.01 5.83
CA TYR A 41 7.87 10.84 5.06
C TYR A 41 7.73 11.46 3.66
N VAL A 42 6.63 11.21 2.95
CA VAL A 42 6.36 11.78 1.62
C VAL A 42 6.37 13.32 1.66
N ALA A 43 5.76 13.92 2.69
CA ALA A 43 5.75 15.38 2.88
C ALA A 43 7.09 15.98 3.36
N SER A 44 8.06 15.15 3.76
CA SER A 44 9.38 15.56 4.28
C SER A 44 10.40 15.82 3.17
N ASP A 45 11.65 16.13 3.55
CA ASP A 45 12.79 16.19 2.65
C ASP A 45 13.33 14.80 2.22
N GLN A 46 12.66 13.72 2.64
CA GLN A 46 12.83 12.33 2.21
C GLN A 46 14.30 11.88 2.19
N ARG A 47 15.02 11.95 3.30
CA ARG A 47 16.45 11.57 3.30
C ARG A 47 16.65 10.08 3.12
N ARG A 48 17.64 9.74 2.31
CA ARG A 48 18.16 8.37 2.12
C ARG A 48 19.65 8.35 2.49
N TYR A 49 20.11 7.19 2.96
CA TYR A 49 21.49 7.00 3.40
C TYR A 49 22.34 6.44 2.25
N TYR A 50 23.18 7.29 1.68
CA TYR A 50 24.09 6.92 0.61
C TYR A 50 25.38 6.39 1.21
N VAL A 51 25.86 5.24 0.75
CA VAL A 51 27.11 4.60 1.21
C VAL A 51 28.07 4.40 0.03
N PRO A 52 29.39 4.57 0.23
CA PRO A 52 30.36 4.39 -0.84
C PRO A 52 30.60 2.91 -1.13
N CYS A 53 30.61 2.53 -2.40
CA CYS A 53 31.14 1.23 -2.79
C CYS A 53 32.60 1.10 -2.32
N PRO A 54 32.98 -0.01 -1.65
CA PRO A 54 34.35 -0.20 -1.16
C PRO A 54 35.39 -0.26 -2.28
N GLU A 55 35.00 -0.69 -3.48
CA GLU A 55 35.90 -0.84 -4.63
C GLU A 55 36.02 0.46 -5.44
N CYS A 56 34.89 1.01 -5.91
CA CYS A 56 34.92 2.18 -6.81
C CYS A 56 34.66 3.53 -6.13
N GLY A 57 34.32 3.56 -4.83
CA GLY A 57 34.05 4.79 -4.08
C GLY A 57 32.74 5.51 -4.42
N ILE A 58 32.01 5.07 -5.46
CA ILE A 58 30.73 5.65 -5.86
C ILE A 58 29.69 5.44 -4.75
N PHE A 59 29.05 6.53 -4.34
CA PHE A 59 27.99 6.55 -3.34
C PHE A 59 26.66 6.12 -3.95
N GLN A 60 25.91 5.32 -3.21
CA GLN A 60 24.64 4.74 -3.64
C GLN A 60 23.72 4.44 -2.46
N VAL A 61 22.42 4.31 -2.72
CA VAL A 61 21.48 3.75 -1.75
C VAL A 61 21.46 2.22 -1.90
N LEU A 62 21.55 1.49 -0.78
CA LEU A 62 21.35 0.03 -0.80
C LEU A 62 19.87 -0.23 -1.05
N LYS A 63 19.54 -0.77 -2.23
CA LYS A 63 18.20 -1.22 -2.59
C LYS A 63 18.13 -2.73 -2.63
N PHE A 64 17.01 -3.31 -2.21
CA PHE A 64 16.87 -4.77 -2.15
C PHE A 64 17.11 -5.46 -3.51
N GLU A 65 16.73 -4.82 -4.62
CA GLU A 65 17.01 -5.31 -5.99
C GLU A 65 18.50 -5.53 -6.28
N ASN A 66 19.38 -4.83 -5.58
CA ASN A 66 20.83 -4.94 -5.71
C ASN A 66 21.43 -6.00 -4.76
N LEU A 67 20.67 -6.52 -3.80
CA LEU A 67 21.08 -7.66 -2.99
C LEU A 67 20.88 -8.95 -3.80
N LYS A 68 21.98 -9.51 -4.29
CA LYS A 68 22.00 -10.70 -5.15
C LYS A 68 22.18 -11.96 -4.31
N ALA A 69 21.54 -13.04 -4.75
CA ALA A 69 21.76 -14.36 -4.16
C ALA A 69 23.23 -14.78 -4.26
N GLY A 70 23.64 -15.64 -3.35
CA GLY A 70 24.87 -16.40 -3.51
C GLY A 70 24.70 -17.55 -4.51
N LYS A 71 25.64 -18.49 -4.44
CA LYS A 71 25.67 -19.65 -5.35
C LYS A 71 24.35 -20.45 -5.28
N ASP A 72 23.91 -20.93 -6.44
CA ASP A 72 22.70 -21.76 -6.59
C ASP A 72 21.40 -21.08 -6.08
N GLY A 73 21.39 -19.75 -5.99
CA GLY A 73 20.24 -18.99 -5.51
C GLY A 73 20.09 -18.95 -3.98
N LEU A 74 21.08 -19.44 -3.25
CA LEU A 74 21.07 -19.50 -1.80
C LEU A 74 21.30 -18.12 -1.17
N ALA A 75 20.82 -17.96 0.06
CA ALA A 75 21.14 -16.78 0.88
C ALA A 75 22.61 -16.74 1.29
N LYS A 76 23.23 -17.92 1.45
CA LYS A 76 24.65 -18.03 1.80
C LYS A 76 25.52 -17.43 0.69
N GLY A 77 26.40 -16.50 1.06
CA GLY A 77 27.24 -15.77 0.12
C GLY A 77 26.49 -14.73 -0.70
N CYS A 78 25.31 -14.27 -0.25
CA CYS A 78 24.65 -13.12 -0.88
C CYS A 78 25.52 -11.86 -0.75
N PHE A 79 25.42 -10.99 -1.73
CA PHE A 79 26.24 -9.78 -1.83
C PHE A 79 25.43 -8.64 -2.43
N PHE A 80 25.84 -7.39 -2.18
CA PHE A 80 25.29 -6.26 -2.92
C PHE A 80 26.06 -6.07 -4.22
N GLN A 81 25.36 -5.97 -5.35
CA GLN A 81 25.94 -5.46 -6.58
C GLN A 81 25.89 -3.93 -6.55
N CYS A 82 27.03 -3.28 -6.83
CA CYS A 82 27.07 -1.82 -6.94
C CYS A 82 26.14 -1.35 -8.08
N ALA A 83 25.31 -0.35 -7.78
CA ALA A 83 24.38 0.30 -8.71
C ALA A 83 25.07 1.14 -9.78
N SER A 84 26.38 1.40 -9.64
CA SER A 84 27.15 2.07 -10.69
C SER A 84 27.37 1.16 -11.89
N ALA A 85 27.76 1.75 -13.02
CA ALA A 85 28.13 1.00 -14.22
C ALA A 85 29.26 -0.03 -13.99
N ASN A 86 30.07 0.13 -12.93
CA ASN A 86 31.13 -0.81 -12.60
C ASN A 86 30.61 -2.17 -12.10
N GLY A 87 29.40 -2.22 -11.54
CA GLY A 87 28.76 -3.47 -11.09
C GLY A 87 29.55 -4.24 -10.04
N CYS A 88 30.43 -3.58 -9.27
CA CYS A 88 31.31 -4.20 -8.28
C CYS A 88 30.54 -5.09 -7.29
N VAL A 89 31.16 -6.21 -6.89
CA VAL A 89 30.65 -7.07 -5.82
C VAL A 89 31.01 -6.44 -4.48
N ILE A 90 30.01 -6.22 -3.63
CA ILE A 90 30.16 -5.71 -2.28
C ILE A 90 29.80 -6.85 -1.34
N GLU A 91 30.81 -7.40 -0.67
CA GLU A 91 30.63 -8.49 0.28
C GLU A 91 30.16 -7.97 1.63
N HIS A 92 29.54 -8.86 2.42
CA HIS A 92 29.06 -8.51 3.75
C HIS A 92 30.17 -7.99 4.66
N ASN A 93 31.40 -8.48 4.51
CA ASN A 93 32.55 -8.02 5.28
C ASN A 93 32.87 -6.53 5.06
N ASN A 94 32.51 -5.96 3.90
CA ASN A 94 32.70 -4.54 3.64
C ASN A 94 31.65 -3.65 4.32
N LYS A 95 30.53 -4.24 4.78
CA LYS A 95 29.35 -3.53 5.28
C LYS A 95 29.68 -2.53 6.37
N ARG A 96 30.45 -2.94 7.38
CA ARG A 96 30.73 -2.10 8.56
C ARG A 96 31.40 -0.78 8.16
N ASP A 97 32.47 -0.87 7.38
CA ASP A 97 33.25 0.30 6.97
C ASP A 97 32.50 1.13 5.92
N MET A 98 31.77 0.47 5.01
CA MET A 98 30.91 1.12 4.02
C MET A 98 29.81 1.95 4.70
N VAL A 99 29.08 1.37 5.65
CA VAL A 99 27.98 2.05 6.37
C VAL A 99 28.51 3.19 7.23
N ALA A 100 29.67 3.03 7.88
CA ALA A 100 30.29 4.08 8.69
C ALA A 100 30.67 5.34 7.87
N LYS A 101 30.94 5.18 6.57
CA LYS A 101 31.26 6.27 5.64
C LYS A 101 30.03 6.88 4.94
N GLY A 102 28.83 6.41 5.26
CA GLY A 102 27.62 6.87 4.60
C GLY A 102 27.20 8.30 4.97
N VAL A 103 26.33 8.86 4.15
CA VAL A 103 25.82 10.23 4.28
C VAL A 103 24.33 10.29 4.01
N TRP A 104 23.63 11.13 4.77
CA TRP A 104 22.21 11.42 4.54
C TRP A 104 22.05 12.52 3.50
N LEU A 105 21.39 12.21 2.39
CA LEU A 105 21.05 13.17 1.33
C LEU A 105 19.54 13.33 1.22
N LYS A 106 19.09 14.57 0.95
CA LYS A 106 17.67 14.90 0.75
C LYS A 106 17.24 14.42 -0.63
N THR A 107 16.31 13.46 -0.73
CA THR A 107 15.92 12.89 -2.03
C THR A 107 14.49 13.21 -2.46
N TYR A 108 13.80 14.13 -1.77
CA TYR A 108 12.49 14.59 -2.23
C TYR A 108 12.59 15.17 -3.65
N LYS A 109 11.57 14.91 -4.47
CA LYS A 109 11.42 15.48 -5.82
C LYS A 109 10.78 16.86 -5.70
N ASP A 110 11.34 17.81 -6.44
CA ASP A 110 10.82 19.17 -6.52
C ASP A 110 10.17 19.36 -7.89
N ASP A 111 8.99 19.98 -7.93
CA ASP A 111 8.19 20.08 -9.16
C ASP A 111 8.75 21.13 -10.13
N ASP A 112 9.50 22.11 -9.62
CA ASP A 112 9.98 23.28 -10.38
C ASP A 112 11.28 23.04 -11.17
N GLY A 113 11.84 21.81 -11.15
CA GLY A 113 13.03 21.40 -11.90
C GLY A 113 14.38 22.03 -11.47
N ASN A 114 14.35 23.18 -10.79
CA ASN A 114 15.53 23.94 -10.35
C ASN A 114 16.26 23.33 -9.13
N ASN A 115 15.67 22.31 -8.52
CA ASN A 115 16.22 21.62 -7.37
C ASN A 115 15.99 20.10 -7.52
N PRO A 116 16.65 19.45 -8.50
CA PRO A 116 16.43 18.04 -8.78
C PRO A 116 16.77 17.16 -7.59
N ALA A 117 16.19 15.96 -7.53
CA ALA A 117 16.63 14.95 -6.57
C ALA A 117 18.03 14.45 -6.95
N PRO A 118 18.86 14.02 -5.97
CA PRO A 118 20.14 13.41 -6.27
C PRO A 118 19.97 12.17 -7.16
N PRO A 119 20.90 11.93 -8.10
CA PRO A 119 20.92 10.69 -8.87
C PRO A 119 21.08 9.47 -7.95
N GLU A 120 20.83 8.30 -8.52
CA GLU A 120 20.96 7.02 -7.80
C GLU A 120 22.40 6.74 -7.36
N THR A 121 23.37 7.18 -8.17
CA THR A 121 24.80 7.04 -7.90
C THR A 121 25.50 8.38 -7.99
N LEU A 122 26.51 8.58 -7.13
CA LEU A 122 27.20 9.85 -6.95
C LEU A 122 28.71 9.65 -6.78
N GLY A 123 29.52 10.48 -7.41
CA GLY A 123 30.93 10.63 -7.11
C GLY A 123 31.15 11.18 -5.69
N ALA A 124 32.28 10.86 -5.08
CA ALA A 124 32.61 11.32 -3.72
C ALA A 124 32.75 12.85 -3.64
N ASP A 125 33.20 13.48 -4.72
CA ASP A 125 33.35 14.93 -4.90
C ASP A 125 32.00 15.67 -4.98
N GLU A 126 30.94 14.99 -5.42
CA GLU A 126 29.60 15.56 -5.53
C GLU A 126 28.84 15.62 -4.19
N ILE A 127 29.27 14.82 -3.20
CA ILE A 127 28.54 14.62 -1.94
C ILE A 127 28.33 15.93 -1.17
N ALA A 128 29.34 16.81 -1.14
CA ALA A 128 29.24 18.09 -0.44
C ALA A 128 28.14 18.98 -1.03
N ALA A 129 28.03 19.03 -2.35
CA ALA A 129 27.00 19.80 -3.06
C ALA A 129 25.60 19.25 -2.75
N TRP A 130 25.41 17.93 -2.86
CA TRP A 130 24.12 17.30 -2.58
C TRP A 130 23.70 17.36 -1.12
N ARG A 131 24.65 17.38 -0.18
CA ARG A 131 24.37 17.61 1.24
C ARG A 131 23.88 19.03 1.51
N GLY A 132 24.42 20.01 0.76
CA GLY A 132 24.05 21.41 0.80
C GLY A 132 22.72 21.76 0.12
N ARG A 133 22.17 20.85 -0.71
CA ARG A 133 20.88 21.00 -1.40
C ARG A 133 19.79 21.59 -0.50
N SER A 134 19.02 22.57 -0.97
CA SER A 134 17.88 23.15 -0.22
C SER A 134 16.85 22.07 0.16
N SER A 135 16.14 22.24 1.29
CA SER A 135 14.95 21.43 1.60
C SER A 135 13.64 22.09 1.14
N ASN A 136 13.70 23.32 0.63
CA ASN A 136 12.54 24.14 0.28
C ASN A 136 11.50 24.19 1.42
N GLY A 137 11.97 24.39 2.65
CA GLY A 137 11.12 24.49 3.83
C GLY A 137 10.58 23.14 4.35
N ARG A 138 10.84 22.02 3.67
CA ARG A 138 10.40 20.69 4.11
C ARG A 138 11.14 20.26 5.37
N GLN A 139 10.43 19.53 6.23
CA GLN A 139 10.97 18.99 7.48
C GLN A 139 11.89 17.80 7.22
N PRO A 140 12.88 17.52 8.09
CA PRO A 140 13.72 16.33 7.98
C PRO A 140 12.91 15.03 8.12
N GLY A 141 12.95 14.16 7.11
CA GLY A 141 12.44 12.79 7.20
C GLY A 141 13.50 11.79 6.76
N PHE A 142 13.48 10.58 7.31
CA PHE A 142 14.55 9.61 7.14
C PHE A 142 13.96 8.23 6.85
N HIS A 143 14.52 7.55 5.86
CA HIS A 143 14.25 6.14 5.62
C HIS A 143 15.53 5.33 5.73
N ILE A 144 15.48 4.25 6.49
CA ILE A 144 16.54 3.24 6.61
C ILE A 144 15.90 1.86 6.75
N TRP A 145 16.65 0.83 6.35
CA TRP A 145 16.18 -0.57 6.39
C TRP A 145 17.29 -1.51 6.85
N GLN A 146 16.95 -2.80 7.03
CA GLN A 146 17.83 -3.76 7.71
C GLN A 146 19.20 -3.93 7.05
N ALA A 147 19.35 -3.68 5.74
CA ALA A 147 20.63 -3.80 5.06
C ALA A 147 21.74 -2.92 5.66
N TYR A 148 21.37 -1.81 6.30
CA TYR A 148 22.30 -0.89 6.97
C TYR A 148 22.58 -1.26 8.43
N SER A 149 21.76 -2.13 9.05
CA SER A 149 21.87 -2.46 10.48
C SER A 149 23.21 -3.16 10.78
N PRO A 150 23.99 -2.72 11.77
CA PRO A 150 25.22 -3.41 12.17
C PRO A 150 24.96 -4.74 12.89
N PHE A 151 23.69 -5.08 13.15
CA PHE A 151 23.29 -6.25 13.94
C PHE A 151 22.61 -7.36 13.13
N VAL A 152 22.42 -7.16 11.82
CA VAL A 152 21.74 -8.11 10.95
C VAL A 152 22.57 -8.40 9.71
N ASP A 153 22.81 -9.67 9.45
CA ASP A 153 23.58 -10.10 8.29
C ASP A 153 22.73 -10.11 7.02
N TRP A 154 23.34 -9.81 5.88
CA TRP A 154 22.63 -9.81 4.60
C TRP A 154 22.07 -11.21 4.25
N GLU A 155 22.77 -12.28 4.66
CA GLU A 155 22.28 -13.65 4.49
C GLU A 155 20.98 -13.89 5.26
N THR A 156 20.82 -13.28 6.44
CA THR A 156 19.59 -13.39 7.23
C THR A 156 18.44 -12.67 6.53
N ILE A 157 18.70 -11.47 6.00
CA ILE A 157 17.70 -10.70 5.23
C ILE A 157 17.27 -11.50 4.00
N TYR A 158 18.24 -12.02 3.23
CA TYR A 158 17.93 -12.78 2.02
C TYR A 158 17.21 -14.10 2.33
N SER A 159 17.53 -14.75 3.45
CA SER A 159 16.82 -15.95 3.91
C SER A 159 15.36 -15.65 4.23
N LYS A 160 15.08 -14.53 4.91
CA LYS A 160 13.70 -14.07 5.16
C LYS A 160 12.96 -13.77 3.87
N TYR A 161 13.62 -13.13 2.91
CA TYR A 161 13.06 -12.93 1.57
C TYR A 161 12.66 -14.26 0.94
N LEU A 162 13.58 -15.23 0.82
CA LEU A 162 13.30 -16.54 0.25
C LEU A 162 12.14 -17.25 0.97
N ALA A 163 12.06 -17.14 2.29
CA ALA A 163 10.99 -17.74 3.08
C ALA A 163 9.62 -17.05 2.90
N SER A 164 9.63 -15.76 2.53
CA SER A 164 8.44 -14.95 2.28
C SER A 164 7.82 -15.17 0.91
N ARG A 165 8.62 -15.49 -0.12
CA ARG A 165 8.17 -15.59 -1.51
C ARG A 165 6.95 -16.50 -1.68
N GLY A 166 5.96 -15.99 -2.42
CA GLY A 166 4.71 -16.68 -2.72
C GLY A 166 3.73 -16.75 -1.55
N LYS A 167 3.95 -15.97 -0.48
CA LYS A 167 3.09 -15.93 0.70
C LYS A 167 2.72 -14.47 1.03
N PRO A 168 1.54 -13.99 0.63
CA PRO A 168 1.18 -12.57 0.71
C PRO A 168 1.43 -11.93 2.09
N LEU A 169 0.99 -12.58 3.17
CA LEU A 169 1.19 -12.08 4.53
C LEU A 169 2.68 -11.95 4.93
N LYS A 170 3.54 -12.86 4.44
CA LYS A 170 4.97 -12.80 4.74
C LYS A 170 5.71 -11.82 3.84
N GLU A 171 5.25 -11.64 2.60
CA GLU A 171 5.79 -10.61 1.70
C GLU A 171 5.48 -9.21 2.24
N LYS A 172 4.28 -9.03 2.79
CA LYS A 172 3.89 -7.83 3.55
C LYS A 172 4.82 -7.61 4.75
N ASP A 173 4.97 -8.61 5.61
CA ASP A 173 5.85 -8.52 6.78
C ASP A 173 7.31 -8.21 6.38
N PHE A 174 7.82 -8.85 5.32
CA PHE A 174 9.15 -8.60 4.79
C PHE A 174 9.32 -7.14 4.30
N SER A 175 8.36 -6.64 3.50
CA SER A 175 8.38 -5.26 2.99
C SER A 175 8.39 -4.24 4.14
N GLN A 176 7.56 -4.45 5.15
CA GLN A 176 7.42 -3.52 6.26
C GLN A 176 8.59 -3.61 7.25
N GLN A 177 8.91 -4.81 7.75
CA GLN A 177 9.87 -5.00 8.84
C GLN A 177 11.33 -5.08 8.37
N GLU A 178 11.58 -5.61 7.16
CA GLU A 178 12.95 -5.73 6.65
C GLU A 178 13.32 -4.54 5.76
N LEU A 179 12.46 -4.18 4.81
CA LEU A 179 12.72 -3.09 3.85
C LEU A 179 12.35 -1.70 4.38
N GLY A 180 11.51 -1.61 5.41
CA GLY A 180 11.03 -0.33 5.91
C GLY A 180 10.17 0.41 4.89
N GLU A 181 9.48 -0.32 4.01
CA GLU A 181 8.67 0.20 2.92
C GLU A 181 7.18 -0.04 3.21
N ALA A 182 6.34 0.90 2.78
CA ALA A 182 4.89 0.71 2.88
C ALA A 182 4.48 -0.44 1.94
N HIS A 183 3.66 -1.36 2.45
CA HIS A 183 3.20 -2.46 1.62
C HIS A 183 2.09 -1.96 0.71
N VAL A 184 2.33 -2.04 -0.60
CA VAL A 184 1.27 -1.91 -1.59
C VAL A 184 0.60 -3.26 -1.67
N ASP A 185 -0.64 -3.36 -1.17
CA ASP A 185 -1.46 -4.49 -1.53
C ASP A 185 -1.59 -4.45 -3.05
N ARG A 186 -0.89 -5.36 -3.72
CA ARG A 186 -1.28 -5.76 -5.07
C ARG A 186 -2.62 -6.43 -4.87
N GLY A 187 -3.67 -5.63 -4.85
CA GLY A 187 -5.02 -6.14 -4.75
C GLY A 187 -5.13 -7.26 -5.77
N GLU A 188 -5.42 -8.46 -5.30
CA GLU A 188 -6.00 -9.48 -6.15
C GLU A 188 -7.39 -9.00 -6.53
N ALA A 189 -7.48 -7.89 -7.27
CA ALA A 189 -8.56 -7.71 -8.21
C ALA A 189 -8.15 -8.63 -9.37
N PRO A 190 -8.76 -9.82 -9.52
CA PRO A 190 -8.52 -10.65 -10.70
C PRO A 190 -8.66 -9.78 -11.94
N ASP A 191 -7.77 -9.99 -12.91
CA ASP A 191 -7.79 -9.32 -14.21
C ASP A 191 -9.25 -9.28 -14.71
N HIS A 192 -9.79 -8.09 -14.92
CA HIS A 192 -11.17 -7.86 -15.35
C HIS A 192 -11.61 -8.79 -16.50
N SER A 193 -10.66 -9.19 -17.36
CA SER A 193 -10.83 -10.20 -18.40
C SER A 193 -11.24 -11.59 -17.88
N LYS A 194 -10.70 -12.04 -16.74
CA LYS A 194 -11.06 -13.29 -16.07
C LYS A 194 -12.40 -13.21 -15.33
N LEU A 195 -12.75 -12.04 -14.78
CA LEU A 195 -14.08 -11.80 -14.18
C LEU A 195 -15.17 -11.85 -15.25
N LEU A 196 -14.95 -11.21 -16.41
CA LEU A 196 -15.85 -11.30 -17.57
C LEU A 196 -16.01 -12.74 -18.07
N GLY A 197 -14.94 -13.55 -18.02
CA GLY A 197 -14.97 -14.97 -18.38
C GLY A 197 -15.69 -15.88 -17.36
N ALA A 198 -15.89 -15.41 -16.12
CA ALA A 198 -16.65 -16.11 -15.08
C ALA A 198 -18.13 -15.66 -14.99
N VAL A 199 -18.54 -14.69 -15.82
CA VAL A 199 -19.94 -14.29 -15.93
C VAL A 199 -20.71 -15.46 -16.55
N LEU A 200 -21.48 -16.15 -15.71
CA LEU A 200 -22.45 -17.13 -16.20
C LEU A 200 -23.54 -16.37 -16.97
N PRO A 201 -23.96 -16.84 -18.16
CA PRO A 201 -25.14 -16.30 -18.80
C PRO A 201 -26.37 -16.71 -17.97
N TYR A 202 -27.07 -15.74 -17.41
CA TYR A 202 -28.36 -15.94 -16.76
C TYR A 202 -29.32 -14.81 -17.12
N ARG A 203 -30.62 -15.09 -16.99
CA ARG A 203 -31.68 -14.13 -17.31
C ARG A 203 -31.94 -13.25 -16.09
N LEU A 204 -32.00 -11.93 -16.27
CA LEU A 204 -32.49 -11.02 -15.24
C LEU A 204 -33.91 -11.41 -14.81
N GLN A 205 -34.21 -11.17 -13.54
CA GLN A 205 -35.43 -11.57 -12.83
C GLN A 205 -35.63 -13.10 -12.74
N THR A 206 -34.58 -13.88 -12.97
CA THR A 206 -34.57 -15.33 -12.78
C THR A 206 -33.42 -15.71 -11.84
N ILE A 207 -33.70 -16.54 -10.85
CA ILE A 207 -32.72 -17.04 -9.89
C ILE A 207 -31.86 -18.10 -10.58
N PRO A 208 -30.54 -17.90 -10.73
CA PRO A 208 -29.68 -18.87 -11.41
C PRO A 208 -29.53 -20.16 -10.62
N LEU A 209 -29.14 -21.23 -11.32
CA LEU A 209 -28.80 -22.51 -10.69
C LEU A 209 -27.65 -22.31 -9.69
N GLY A 210 -27.91 -22.61 -8.42
CA GLY A 210 -26.97 -22.39 -7.31
C GLY A 210 -27.37 -21.25 -6.36
N GLY A 211 -28.38 -20.45 -6.71
CA GLY A 211 -29.02 -19.52 -5.77
C GLY A 211 -29.77 -20.27 -4.68
N LEU A 212 -29.52 -19.91 -3.43
CA LEU A 212 -30.07 -20.54 -2.22
C LEU A 212 -30.82 -19.55 -1.31
N VAL A 213 -30.51 -18.26 -1.38
CA VAL A 213 -31.15 -17.20 -0.59
C VAL A 213 -31.24 -15.92 -1.42
N LEU A 214 -32.35 -15.19 -1.31
CA LEU A 214 -32.48 -13.85 -1.89
C LEU A 214 -32.36 -12.74 -0.84
N THR A 215 -31.54 -11.74 -1.14
CA THR A 215 -31.44 -10.52 -0.34
C THR A 215 -31.70 -9.30 -1.19
N MET A 216 -32.30 -8.26 -0.61
CA MET A 216 -32.45 -6.95 -1.25
C MET A 216 -31.65 -5.90 -0.49
N GLY A 217 -31.02 -4.98 -1.21
CA GLY A 217 -30.42 -3.76 -0.66
C GLY A 217 -31.06 -2.54 -1.30
N ALA A 218 -31.27 -1.48 -0.51
CA ALA A 218 -31.65 -0.17 -1.03
C ALA A 218 -30.71 0.92 -0.51
N ASP A 219 -30.27 1.81 -1.40
CA ASP A 219 -29.44 2.96 -1.08
C ASP A 219 -30.24 4.26 -1.26
N VAL A 220 -30.16 5.15 -0.27
CA VAL A 220 -30.95 6.38 -0.21
C VAL A 220 -30.13 7.54 -0.75
N GLN A 221 -30.61 8.17 -1.81
CA GLN A 221 -29.99 9.34 -2.44
C GLN A 221 -30.91 10.55 -2.34
N VAL A 222 -30.37 11.77 -2.49
CA VAL A 222 -31.13 13.03 -2.28
C VAL A 222 -32.47 13.11 -3.04
N ASN A 223 -32.60 12.45 -4.19
CA ASN A 223 -33.78 12.53 -5.05
C ASN A 223 -34.32 11.18 -5.55
N ARG A 224 -33.84 10.05 -5.01
CA ARG A 224 -34.21 8.70 -5.48
C ARG A 224 -33.79 7.60 -4.50
N LEU A 225 -34.34 6.41 -4.68
CA LEU A 225 -33.88 5.17 -4.07
C LEU A 225 -33.31 4.24 -5.14
N GLU A 226 -32.09 3.77 -4.96
CA GLU A 226 -31.50 2.75 -5.83
C GLU A 226 -31.59 1.39 -5.13
N TRP A 227 -32.11 0.38 -5.80
CA TRP A 227 -32.32 -0.93 -5.20
C TRP A 227 -31.76 -2.04 -6.05
N SER A 228 -31.40 -3.14 -5.39
CA SER A 228 -30.85 -4.33 -6.03
C SER A 228 -31.26 -5.58 -5.25
N VAL A 229 -31.46 -6.66 -5.99
CA VAL A 229 -31.77 -8.00 -5.46
C VAL A 229 -30.67 -8.95 -5.88
N TYR A 230 -30.10 -9.65 -4.91
CA TYR A 230 -29.04 -10.63 -5.13
C TYR A 230 -29.51 -12.02 -4.72
N ALA A 231 -29.15 -13.02 -5.51
CA ALA A 231 -29.19 -14.43 -5.12
C ALA A 231 -27.82 -14.85 -4.60
N TRP A 232 -27.77 -15.51 -3.45
CA TRP A 232 -26.55 -16.03 -2.83
C TRP A 232 -26.50 -17.55 -2.89
N GLY A 233 -25.34 -18.09 -3.25
CA GLY A 233 -25.07 -19.51 -3.29
C GLY A 233 -23.93 -19.91 -2.35
N VAL A 234 -23.49 -21.17 -2.49
CA VAL A 234 -22.37 -21.71 -1.71
C VAL A 234 -21.08 -20.92 -1.96
N ALA A 235 -20.20 -20.90 -0.96
CA ALA A 235 -18.89 -20.24 -1.03
C ALA A 235 -18.95 -18.75 -1.41
N LEU A 236 -20.00 -18.03 -0.97
CA LEU A 236 -20.22 -16.61 -1.27
C LEU A 236 -20.34 -16.30 -2.77
N SER A 237 -20.75 -17.27 -3.59
CA SER A 237 -21.20 -17.00 -4.95
C SER A 237 -22.47 -16.16 -4.92
N TYR A 238 -22.61 -15.21 -5.85
CA TYR A 238 -23.81 -14.39 -5.94
C TYR A 238 -24.11 -13.93 -7.37
N TRP A 239 -25.38 -13.59 -7.60
CA TRP A 239 -25.89 -13.12 -8.89
C TRP A 239 -26.81 -11.92 -8.68
N LEU A 240 -26.69 -10.90 -9.51
CA LEU A 240 -27.61 -9.75 -9.53
C LEU A 240 -28.88 -10.15 -10.26
N VAL A 241 -29.96 -10.41 -9.51
CA VAL A 241 -31.22 -10.91 -10.07
C VAL A 241 -32.04 -9.76 -10.66
N ASP A 242 -32.19 -8.65 -9.93
CA ASP A 242 -32.98 -7.51 -10.37
C ASP A 242 -32.41 -6.22 -9.76
N PHE A 243 -32.65 -5.09 -10.40
CA PHE A 243 -32.22 -3.79 -9.90
C PHE A 243 -33.02 -2.68 -10.54
N GLY A 244 -32.99 -1.50 -9.93
CA GLY A 244 -33.61 -0.33 -10.51
C GLY A 244 -33.49 0.91 -9.67
N ILE A 245 -34.16 1.95 -10.15
CA ILE A 245 -34.21 3.27 -9.53
C ILE A 245 -35.67 3.63 -9.31
N ILE A 246 -35.99 4.11 -8.12
CA ILE A 246 -37.27 4.74 -7.79
C ILE A 246 -37.00 6.23 -7.63
N GLU A 247 -37.42 7.01 -8.62
CA GLU A 247 -37.32 8.47 -8.56
C GLU A 247 -38.30 9.04 -7.52
N GLY A 248 -37.85 10.04 -6.76
CA GLY A 248 -38.68 10.78 -5.81
C GLY A 248 -37.94 11.14 -4.52
N ASP A 249 -38.48 12.12 -3.81
CA ASP A 249 -37.93 12.62 -2.55
C ASP A 249 -38.06 11.55 -1.43
N PRO A 250 -36.94 11.04 -0.87
CA PRO A 250 -36.96 10.05 0.21
C PRO A 250 -37.60 10.55 1.51
N ASP A 251 -37.80 11.86 1.67
CA ASP A 251 -38.52 12.41 2.83
C ASP A 251 -40.05 12.24 2.70
N THR A 252 -40.52 11.67 1.58
CA THR A 252 -41.95 11.41 1.32
C THR A 252 -42.28 9.92 1.27
N ASP A 253 -43.51 9.54 1.61
CA ASP A 253 -43.98 8.14 1.60
C ASP A 253 -43.95 7.45 0.23
N GLY A 254 -43.99 8.21 -0.86
CA GLY A 254 -44.19 7.69 -2.22
C GLY A 254 -43.12 6.68 -2.64
N PRO A 255 -41.83 7.07 -2.63
CA PRO A 255 -40.73 6.17 -2.95
C PRO A 255 -40.65 4.93 -2.05
N TRP A 256 -40.94 5.07 -0.75
CA TRP A 256 -40.91 3.94 0.20
C TRP A 256 -42.02 2.92 -0.06
N ARG A 257 -43.23 3.36 -0.40
CA ARG A 257 -44.33 2.45 -0.79
C ARG A 257 -44.01 1.69 -2.08
N ALA A 258 -43.32 2.35 -3.01
CA ALA A 258 -42.84 1.70 -4.22
C ALA A 258 -41.76 0.65 -3.88
N LEU A 259 -40.82 0.96 -2.99
CA LEU A 259 -39.80 0.02 -2.53
C LEU A 259 -40.42 -1.19 -1.80
N ASP A 260 -41.43 -0.98 -0.96
CA ASP A 260 -42.17 -2.07 -0.30
C ASP A 260 -42.86 -3.01 -1.31
N SER A 261 -43.38 -2.45 -2.40
CA SER A 261 -43.96 -3.24 -3.49
C SER A 261 -42.90 -4.11 -4.19
N ILE A 262 -41.66 -3.64 -4.27
CA ILE A 262 -40.53 -4.38 -4.82
C ILE A 262 -40.08 -5.47 -3.85
N ARG A 263 -39.99 -5.17 -2.56
CA ARG A 263 -39.70 -6.13 -1.49
C ARG A 263 -40.67 -7.31 -1.47
N ALA A 264 -41.94 -7.08 -1.81
CA ALA A 264 -42.97 -8.11 -1.88
C ALA A 264 -42.93 -8.97 -3.16
N ARG A 265 -42.09 -8.64 -4.14
CA ARG A 265 -41.97 -9.41 -5.40
C ARG A 265 -41.45 -10.81 -5.14
N LYS A 266 -41.82 -11.72 -6.05
CA LYS A 266 -41.26 -13.05 -6.13
C LYS A 266 -40.52 -13.24 -7.45
N TYR A 267 -39.41 -13.94 -7.39
CA TYR A 267 -38.58 -14.27 -8.55
C TYR A 267 -38.63 -15.77 -8.81
N GLU A 268 -38.71 -16.16 -10.08
CA GLU A 268 -38.70 -17.57 -10.47
C GLU A 268 -37.27 -18.10 -10.56
N ASP A 269 -37.04 -19.33 -10.11
CA ASP A 269 -35.79 -20.05 -10.37
C ASP A 269 -35.78 -20.73 -11.75
N THR A 270 -34.65 -21.33 -12.12
CA THR A 270 -34.52 -22.09 -13.38
C THR A 270 -35.45 -23.29 -13.50
N PHE A 271 -36.14 -23.68 -12.42
CA PHE A 271 -37.12 -24.77 -12.38
C PHE A 271 -38.57 -24.26 -12.30
N GLY A 272 -38.79 -22.95 -12.40
CA GLY A 272 -40.12 -22.32 -12.36
C GLY A 272 -40.73 -22.20 -10.96
N ARG A 273 -39.94 -22.33 -9.89
CA ARG A 273 -40.43 -22.10 -8.52
C ARG A 273 -40.26 -20.63 -8.16
N ALA A 274 -41.26 -20.05 -7.51
CA ALA A 274 -41.25 -18.64 -7.11
C ALA A 274 -40.76 -18.45 -5.66
N TRP A 275 -39.74 -17.61 -5.48
CA TRP A 275 -39.09 -17.34 -4.19
C TRP A 275 -39.32 -15.88 -3.81
N GLY A 276 -39.52 -15.62 -2.52
CA GLY A 276 -39.57 -14.25 -1.98
C GLY A 276 -38.18 -13.75 -1.57
N ILE A 277 -38.06 -12.46 -1.35
CA ILE A 277 -36.87 -11.86 -0.72
C ILE A 277 -36.88 -12.22 0.77
N GLU A 278 -35.79 -12.81 1.28
CA GLU A 278 -35.69 -13.32 2.65
C GLU A 278 -35.12 -12.31 3.64
N ALA A 279 -34.23 -11.43 3.17
CA ALA A 279 -33.66 -10.35 3.98
C ALA A 279 -33.55 -9.05 3.18
N CYS A 280 -33.73 -7.92 3.87
CA CYS A 280 -33.58 -6.59 3.30
C CYS A 280 -32.67 -5.74 4.19
N GLY A 281 -31.80 -4.94 3.57
CA GLY A 281 -30.89 -4.01 4.22
C GLY A 281 -30.88 -2.65 3.54
#